data_AF-A0A6B1BS67-F1
#
_entry.id   AF-A0A6B1BS67-F1
#
_cell.length_a   1.000
_cell.length_b   1.000
_cell.length_c   1.000
_cell.angle_alpha   90.00
_cell.angle_beta   90.00
_cell.angle_gamma   90.00
#
_symmetry.space_group_name_H-M   'P 1'
#
loop_
_entity.id
_entity.type
_entity.pdbx_description
1 polymer ?
#
loop_
_entity_poly.entity_id
_entity_poly.type
_entity_poly.pdbx_seq_one_letter_code
_entity_poly.pdbx_strand_id
1 'polypeptide(L)' 'MLEARKRAGMTQEQVAEKMGTKATAITRLESANSRHSPKVETLRKYAEAVGCRLNIELIPD' A
#
# COMPACT_ATOMS: atom_id res chain seq x y z
N MET A 1 1.60 -0.67 -5.56
CA MET A 1 2.11 -0.49 -4.18
C MET A 1 3.62 -0.35 -4.18
N LEU A 2 4.37 -1.41 -4.53
CA LEU A 2 5.84 -1.42 -4.56
C LEU A 2 6.47 -0.17 -5.21
N GLU A 3 6.01 0.20 -6.41
CA GLU A 3 6.55 1.36 -7.12
C GLU A 3 6.26 2.70 -6.43
N ALA A 4 5.14 2.81 -5.70
CA ALA A 4 4.85 4.01 -4.90
C ALA A 4 5.82 4.15 -3.73
N ARG A 5 6.10 3.05 -3.01
CA ARG A 5 7.12 3.04 -1.95
C ARG A 5 8.51 3.38 -2.49
N LYS A 6 8.92 2.79 -3.61
CA LYS A 6 10.22 3.10 -4.25
C LYS A 6 10.33 4.57 -4.61
N ARG A 7 9.30 5.18 -5.21
CA ARG A 7 9.27 6.62 -5.49
C ARG A 7 9.35 7.49 -4.24
N ALA A 8 8.78 7.02 -3.13
CA ALA A 8 8.89 7.68 -1.84
C ALA A 8 10.26 7.51 -1.17
N GLY A 9 11.18 6.70 -1.74
CA GLY A 9 12.51 6.46 -1.17
C GLY A 9 12.48 5.66 0.14
N MET A 10 11.42 4.89 0.40
CA MET A 10 11.20 4.23 1.68
C MET A 10 11.49 2.72 1.65
N THR A 11 11.98 2.17 2.76
CA THR A 11 12.02 0.71 2.99
C THR A 11 10.65 0.17 3.45
N GLN A 12 10.48 -1.15 3.46
CA GLN A 12 9.22 -1.76 3.93
C GLN A 12 9.01 -1.51 5.44
N GLU A 13 10.09 -1.46 6.22
CA GLU A 13 10.08 -1.17 7.65
C GLU A 13 9.59 0.26 7.92
N GLN A 14 10.09 1.24 7.16
CA GLN A 14 9.68 2.63 7.31
C GLN A 14 8.19 2.83 6.97
N VAL A 15 7.68 2.13 5.95
CA VAL A 15 6.25 2.16 5.64
C VAL A 15 5.45 1.47 6.76
N ALA A 16 5.94 0.35 7.28
CA ALA A 16 5.28 -0.38 8.35
C ALA A 16 5.17 0.45 9.62
N GLU A 17 6.23 1.17 9.99
CA GLU A 17 6.26 2.12 11.11
C GLU A 17 5.18 3.19 10.95
N LYS A 18 5.13 3.86 9.80
CA LYS A 18 4.10 4.88 9.51
C LYS A 18 2.68 4.31 9.52
N MET A 19 2.51 3.06 9.11
CA MET A 19 1.21 2.38 9.09
C MET A 19 0.83 1.72 10.42
N GLY A 20 1.71 1.74 11.44
CA GLY A 20 1.49 1.06 12.72
C GLY A 20 1.35 -0.46 12.56
N THR A 21 2.13 -1.07 11.67
CA THR A 21 2.06 -2.50 11.36
C THR A 21 3.45 -3.15 11.27
N LYS A 22 3.50 -4.44 10.97
CA LYS A 22 4.76 -5.20 10.80
C LYS A 22 5.24 -5.12 9.35
N ALA A 23 6.56 -5.12 9.13
CA ALA A 23 7.15 -5.15 7.78
C ALA A 23 6.62 -6.33 6.94
N THR A 24 6.41 -7.50 7.55
CA THR A 24 5.81 -8.66 6.88
C THR A 24 4.40 -8.42 6.35
N ALA A 25 3.62 -7.54 6.99
CA ALA A 25 2.31 -7.13 6.48
C ALA A 25 2.46 -6.25 5.23
N ILE A 26 3.49 -5.40 5.17
CA ILE A 26 3.82 -4.60 3.99
C ILE A 26 4.32 -5.48 2.85
N THR A 27 5.20 -6.44 3.11
CA THR A 27 5.66 -7.41 2.11
C THR A 27 4.47 -8.12 1.46
N ARG A 28 3.55 -8.66 2.29
CA ARG A 28 2.35 -9.33 1.79
C ARG A 28 1.44 -8.38 1.00
N LEU A 29 1.30 -7.13 1.44
CA LEU A 29 0.49 -6.12 0.78
C LEU A 29 1.08 -5.71 -0.59
N GLU A 30 2.40 -5.64 -0.68
CA GLU A 30 3.12 -5.33 -1.93
C GLU A 30 3.14 -6.52 -2.91
N SER A 31 3.06 -7.75 -2.39
CA SER A 31 3.00 -8.99 -3.17
C SER A 31 1.58 -9.51 -3.40
N ALA A 32 0.55 -8.82 -2.88
CA ALA A 32 -0.82 -9.30 -2.91
C ALA A 32 -1.31 -9.44 -4.36
N ASN A 33 -1.85 -10.61 -4.69
CA ASN A 33 -2.58 -10.86 -5.93
C ASN A 33 -4.10 -10.78 -5.67
N SER A 34 -4.88 -10.71 -6.75
CA SER A 34 -6.34 -10.46 -6.75
C SER A 34 -7.18 -11.39 -5.87
N ARG A 35 -6.63 -12.53 -5.42
CA ARG A 35 -7.35 -13.54 -4.65
C ARG A 35 -7.60 -13.12 -3.18
N HIS A 36 -6.80 -12.20 -2.64
CA HIS A 36 -7.00 -11.61 -1.31
C HIS A 36 -6.72 -10.10 -1.36
N SER A 37 -7.57 -9.37 -2.09
CA SER A 37 -7.45 -7.93 -2.21
C SER A 37 -7.54 -7.26 -0.83
N PRO A 38 -6.59 -6.38 -0.48
CA PRO A 38 -6.65 -5.62 0.76
C PRO A 38 -7.90 -4.73 0.78
N LYS A 39 -8.40 -4.45 1.99
CA LYS A 39 -9.50 -3.49 2.16
C LYS A 39 -9.08 -2.12 1.63
N VAL A 40 -10.04 -1.37 1.10
CA VAL A 40 -9.83 0.02 0.65
C VAL A 40 -9.16 0.88 1.73
N GLU A 41 -9.51 0.67 3.00
CA GLU A 41 -8.87 1.34 4.13
C GLU A 41 -7.36 1.07 4.23
N THR A 42 -6.93 -0.17 3.98
CA THR A 42 -5.50 -0.53 3.96
C THR A 42 -4.78 0.15 2.80
N LEU A 43 -5.41 0.24 1.63
CA LEU A 43 -4.86 0.97 0.49
C LEU A 43 -4.73 2.46 0.79
N ARG A 44 -5.71 3.06 1.49
CA ARG A 44 -5.68 4.46 1.91
C ARG A 44 -4.53 4.75 2.86
N LYS A 45 -4.41 3.96 3.94
CA LYS A 45 -3.32 4.09 4.93
C LYS A 45 -1.94 3.93 4.29
N TYR A 46 -1.81 3.00 3.36
CA TYR A 46 -0.55 2.85 2.61
C TYR A 46 -0.26 4.08 1.75
N ALA A 47 -1.25 4.58 1.02
CA ALA A 47 -1.09 5.78 0.20
C ALA A 47 -0.64 6.97 1.05
N GLU A 48 -1.27 7.21 2.20
CA GLU A 48 -0.87 8.24 3.16
C GLU A 48 0.58 8.05 3.64
N ALA A 49 0.97 6.82 4.00
CA ALA A 49 2.33 6.52 4.46
C ALA A 49 3.42 6.85 3.42
N VAL A 50 3.13 6.61 2.14
CA VAL A 50 4.06 6.86 1.03
C VAL A 50 3.84 8.20 0.31
N GLY A 51 2.99 9.09 0.86
CA GLY A 51 2.73 10.41 0.27
C GLY A 51 1.98 10.37 -1.07
N CYS A 52 1.16 9.35 -1.29
CA CYS A 52 0.29 9.20 -2.45
C CYS A 52 -1.18 9.45 -2.10
N ARG A 53 -1.99 9.73 -3.12
CA ARG A 53 -3.45 9.76 -3.02
C ARG A 53 -4.03 8.48 -3.63
N LEU A 54 -4.93 7.81 -2.91
CA LEU A 54 -5.70 6.70 -3.46
C LEU A 54 -6.81 7.25 -4.36
N ASN A 55 -6.83 6.82 -5.63
CA ASN A 55 -7.92 7.05 -6.57
C ASN A 55 -8.64 5.73 -6.86
N ILE A 56 -9.97 5.70 -6.78
CA ILE A 56 -10.80 4.53 -7.09
C ILE A 56 -11.84 4.99 -8.10
N GLU A 57 -11.91 4.29 -9.23
CA GLU A 57 -12.79 4.62 -10.35
C GLU A 57 -13.51 3.35 -10.82
N LEU A 58 -14.77 3.51 -11.22
CA LEU A 58 -15.52 2.49 -11.95
C LEU A 58 -15.46 2.87 -13.43
N ILE A 59 -14.99 1.94 -14.25
CA ILE A 59 -14.83 2.13 -15.69
C ILE A 59 -15.93 1.29 -16.36
N PRO A 60 -16.69 1.82 -17.33
CA PRO A 60 -17.62 1.01 -18.10
C PRO A 60 -16.90 -0.15 -18.80
N ASP A 61 -17.60 -1.27 -18.97
CA ASP A 61 -17.11 -2.47 -19.67
C ASP A 61 -16.81 -2.21 -21.15
#